data_AF-A0A3D2T178-F1
#
_entry.id   AF-A0A3D2T178-F1
#
_cell.length_a   1.000
_cell.length_b   1.000
_cell.length_c   1.000
_cell.angle_alpha   90.00
_cell.angle_beta   90.00
_cell.angle_gamma   90.00
#
_symmetry.space_group_name_H-M   'P 1'
#
loop_
_entity.id
_entity.type
_entity.pdbx_description
1 polymer ?
#
loop_
_entity_poly.entity_id
_entity_poly.type
_entity_poly.pdbx_seq_one_letter_code
_entity_poly.pdbx_strand_id
1 'polypeptide(L)'
;MQRILTFAALVVIVSCAPQAANQTQVDGTTSIEPFKVGTFEIDGAQTVGVVLRDALIIDLAAANSALEADPAYEHIDAPADMLDLIEQYEDGLKSRIYEIVNNVVGNDLLEANYVHGVEDVDILPPIMYPSKNMNAAVNFYTHACEGCTPEQLAERTRQRQEDRGVPYLFLKPTRGAVIGSGDDIVMPYGRDRIEWEVELAIVFGREGKYISA
;
A
#
# COMPACT_ATOMS: atom_id res chain seq x y z
N MET A 1 -76.73 14.39 34.61
CA MET A 1 -75.65 15.30 34.18
C MET A 1 -74.40 14.45 33.99
N GLN A 2 -74.09 14.06 32.76
CA GLN A 2 -72.98 13.16 32.44
C GLN A 2 -72.12 13.87 31.38
N ARG A 3 -70.92 14.31 31.77
CA ARG A 3 -69.99 15.04 30.91
C ARG A 3 -69.19 14.01 30.09
N ILE A 4 -69.35 14.04 28.77
CA ILE A 4 -68.54 13.26 27.83
C ILE A 4 -67.27 14.07 27.55
N LEU A 5 -66.12 13.54 27.95
CA LEU A 5 -64.79 14.06 27.61
C LEU A 5 -64.34 13.40 26.31
N THR A 6 -64.21 14.18 25.24
CA THR A 6 -63.64 13.77 23.97
C THR A 6 -62.12 13.93 24.03
N PHE A 7 -61.38 12.83 23.95
CA PHE A 7 -59.93 12.83 23.75
C PHE A 7 -59.64 12.87 22.25
N ALA A 8 -58.98 13.93 21.77
CA ALA A 8 -58.43 13.97 20.42
C ALA A 8 -57.05 13.30 20.42
N ALA A 9 -56.92 12.16 19.72
CA ALA A 9 -55.64 11.52 19.49
C ALA A 9 -54.94 12.19 18.29
N LEU A 10 -53.79 12.80 18.53
CA LEU A 10 -52.92 13.35 17.50
C LEU A 10 -52.09 12.20 16.91
N VAL A 11 -52.36 11.81 15.68
CA VAL A 11 -51.53 10.85 14.93
C VAL A 11 -50.44 11.64 14.21
N VAL A 12 -49.19 11.51 14.68
CA VAL A 12 -48.02 12.03 13.98
C VAL A 12 -47.57 10.97 12.97
N ILE A 13 -47.81 11.24 11.69
CA ILE A 13 -47.28 10.43 10.59
C ILE A 13 -45.84 10.91 10.37
N VAL A 14 -44.87 10.13 10.87
CA VAL A 14 -43.46 10.33 10.55
C VAL A 14 -43.23 9.79 9.15
N SER A 15 -43.09 10.66 8.16
CA SER A 15 -42.63 10.29 6.83
C SER A 15 -41.13 10.02 6.87
N CYS A 16 -40.73 8.75 6.83
CA CYS A 16 -39.35 8.39 6.50
C CYS A 16 -39.14 8.67 5.00
N ALA A 17 -38.65 9.85 4.67
CA ALA A 17 -38.00 10.06 3.38
C ALA A 17 -36.64 9.34 3.43
N PRO A 18 -36.24 8.57 2.40
CA PRO A 18 -34.89 8.06 2.32
C PRO A 18 -33.93 9.26 2.28
N GLN A 19 -33.03 9.33 3.25
CA GLN A 19 -31.89 10.26 3.19
C GLN A 19 -31.07 9.85 1.98
N ALA A 20 -31.05 10.71 0.96
CA ALA A 20 -29.99 10.67 -0.04
C ALA A 20 -28.67 10.80 0.73
N ALA A 21 -27.80 9.80 0.60
CA ALA A 21 -26.43 9.93 1.05
C ALA A 21 -25.84 11.13 0.30
N ASN A 22 -25.58 12.22 1.02
CA ASN A 22 -24.80 13.33 0.48
C ASN A 22 -23.40 12.77 0.22
N GLN A 23 -23.13 12.36 -1.02
CA GLN A 23 -21.79 12.12 -1.52
C GLN A 23 -21.07 13.46 -1.45
N THR A 24 -20.42 13.71 -0.32
CA THR A 24 -19.65 14.92 -0.12
C THR A 24 -18.33 14.64 -0.83
N GLN A 25 -18.03 15.41 -1.88
CA GLN A 25 -16.73 15.38 -2.53
C GLN A 25 -15.66 15.46 -1.44
N VAL A 26 -14.91 14.38 -1.25
CA VAL A 26 -13.90 14.35 -0.19
C VAL A 26 -12.61 14.87 -0.79
N ASP A 27 -12.11 15.97 -0.24
CA ASP A 27 -10.92 16.66 -0.72
C ASP A 27 -9.73 15.69 -0.87
N GLY A 28 -9.15 15.61 -2.07
CA GLY A 28 -7.99 14.78 -2.42
C GLY A 28 -6.65 15.28 -1.85
N THR A 29 -6.66 16.24 -0.93
CA THR A 29 -5.45 16.76 -0.27
C THR A 29 -4.93 15.84 0.85
N THR A 30 -5.81 15.07 1.49
CA THR A 30 -5.44 14.15 2.58
C THR A 30 -6.29 12.88 2.55
N SER A 31 -5.69 11.75 2.94
CA SER A 31 -6.40 10.50 3.13
C SER A 31 -7.04 10.43 4.53
N ILE A 32 -8.26 9.90 4.61
CA ILE A 32 -9.05 9.73 5.84
C ILE A 32 -8.45 8.69 6.78
N GLU A 33 -7.72 7.72 6.23
CA GLU A 33 -6.89 6.78 7.01
C GLU A 33 -5.58 6.43 6.28
N PRO A 34 -4.56 5.93 6.99
CA PRO A 34 -3.33 5.43 6.36
C PRO A 34 -3.59 4.22 5.47
N PHE A 35 -2.84 4.11 4.38
CA PHE A 35 -2.89 3.00 3.45
C PHE A 35 -1.50 2.59 3.00
N LYS A 36 -1.40 1.43 2.34
CA LYS A 36 -0.20 0.98 1.62
C LYS A 36 -0.56 0.75 0.15
N VAL A 37 0.44 0.49 -0.68
CA VAL A 37 0.24 0.08 -2.07
C VAL A 37 0.99 -1.22 -2.33
N GLY A 38 0.47 -2.02 -3.25
CA GLY A 38 1.06 -3.30 -3.64
C GLY A 38 0.63 -3.72 -5.03
N THR A 39 1.22 -4.82 -5.51
CA THR A 39 0.81 -5.49 -6.74
C THR A 39 0.24 -6.84 -6.35
N PHE A 40 -0.90 -7.18 -6.92
CA PHE A 40 -1.68 -8.36 -6.58
C PHE A 40 -2.09 -9.10 -7.86
N GLU A 41 -2.39 -10.39 -7.76
CA GLU A 41 -3.17 -11.08 -8.79
C GLU A 41 -4.63 -11.13 -8.35
N ILE A 42 -5.51 -10.50 -9.14
CA ILE A 42 -6.96 -10.48 -8.91
C ILE A 42 -7.62 -11.02 -10.18
N ASP A 43 -8.41 -12.10 -10.04
CA ASP A 43 -9.05 -12.79 -11.17
C ASP A 43 -8.07 -13.17 -12.32
N GLY A 44 -6.83 -13.50 -11.97
CA GLY A 44 -5.77 -13.87 -12.93
C GLY A 44 -5.12 -12.68 -13.66
N ALA A 45 -5.40 -11.45 -13.23
CA ALA A 45 -4.78 -10.24 -13.74
C ALA A 45 -3.86 -9.60 -12.70
N GLN A 46 -2.70 -9.12 -13.15
CA GLN A 46 -1.80 -8.32 -12.32
C GLN A 46 -2.42 -6.93 -12.11
N THR A 47 -2.65 -6.56 -10.86
CA THR A 47 -3.38 -5.35 -10.47
C THR A 47 -2.61 -4.56 -9.43
N VAL A 48 -2.51 -3.24 -9.62
CA VAL A 48 -2.04 -2.32 -8.58
C VAL A 48 -3.17 -2.08 -7.59
N GLY A 49 -2.92 -2.33 -6.32
CA GLY A 49 -3.92 -2.22 -5.27
C GLY A 49 -3.52 -1.27 -4.14
N VAL A 50 -4.53 -0.68 -3.50
CA VAL A 50 -4.39 0.06 -2.25
C VAL A 50 -4.77 -0.87 -1.10
N VAL A 51 -3.89 -0.99 -0.12
CA VAL A 51 -4.09 -1.85 1.05
C VAL A 51 -4.64 -1.02 2.21
N LEU A 52 -5.80 -1.42 2.72
CA LEU A 52 -6.39 -0.87 3.93
C LEU A 52 -6.34 -1.89 5.07
N ARG A 53 -5.89 -1.43 6.24
CA ARG A 53 -5.94 -2.17 7.51
C ARG A 53 -5.30 -3.56 7.48
N ASP A 54 -4.37 -3.77 6.55
CA ASP A 54 -3.68 -5.04 6.30
C ASP A 54 -4.62 -6.23 5.99
N ALA A 55 -5.86 -5.93 5.56
CA ALA A 55 -6.92 -6.91 5.38
C ALA A 55 -7.70 -6.74 4.07
N LEU A 56 -7.74 -5.53 3.51
CA LEU A 56 -8.53 -5.20 2.33
C LEU A 56 -7.64 -4.65 1.22
N ILE A 57 -7.88 -5.12 0.00
CA ILE A 57 -7.23 -4.68 -1.21
C ILE A 57 -8.25 -3.99 -2.10
N ILE A 58 -8.08 -2.70 -2.33
CA ILE A 58 -8.85 -1.94 -3.31
C ILE A 58 -8.14 -2.06 -4.66
N ASP A 59 -8.79 -2.64 -5.67
CA ASP A 59 -8.34 -2.56 -7.06
C ASP A 59 -8.34 -1.10 -7.49
N LEU A 60 -7.16 -0.53 -7.72
CA LEU A 60 -7.01 0.89 -7.98
C LEU A 60 -7.67 1.32 -9.30
N ALA A 61 -7.58 0.50 -10.34
CA ALA A 61 -8.12 0.83 -11.65
C ALA A 61 -9.65 0.73 -11.68
N ALA A 62 -10.20 -0.32 -11.07
CA ALA A 62 -11.65 -0.48 -10.95
C ALA A 62 -12.27 0.59 -10.04
N ALA A 63 -11.64 0.90 -8.90
CA ALA A 63 -12.09 1.94 -8.00
C ALA A 63 -12.01 3.34 -8.64
N ASN A 64 -10.95 3.63 -9.41
CA ASN A 64 -10.84 4.87 -10.17
C ASN A 64 -11.99 5.02 -11.18
N SER A 65 -12.28 3.96 -11.94
CA SER A 65 -13.39 3.95 -12.91
C SER A 65 -14.75 4.16 -12.25
N ALA A 66 -14.96 3.56 -11.06
CA ALA A 66 -16.18 3.76 -10.28
C ALA A 66 -16.31 5.18 -9.74
N LEU A 67 -15.21 5.79 -9.30
CA LEU A 67 -15.17 7.17 -8.81
C LEU A 67 -15.52 8.17 -9.94
N GLU A 68 -14.95 7.96 -11.12
CA GLU A 68 -15.19 8.80 -12.31
C GLU A 68 -16.59 8.66 -12.93
N ALA A 69 -17.41 7.72 -12.43
CA ALA A 69 -18.81 7.67 -12.79
C ALA A 69 -19.59 8.91 -12.30
N ASP A 70 -19.07 9.59 -11.27
CA ASP A 70 -19.53 10.91 -10.86
C ASP A 70 -18.80 12.01 -11.66
N PRO A 71 -19.52 12.83 -12.44
CA PRO A 71 -18.93 13.92 -13.24
C PRO A 71 -18.21 15.01 -12.43
N ALA A 72 -18.32 14.99 -11.10
CA ALA A 72 -17.57 15.89 -10.22
C ALA A 72 -16.06 15.57 -10.19
N TYR A 73 -15.65 14.35 -10.54
CA TYR A 73 -14.24 13.95 -10.58
C TYR A 73 -13.69 14.11 -12.00
N GLU A 74 -12.48 14.68 -12.10
CA GLU A 74 -11.77 14.76 -13.38
C GLU A 74 -11.31 13.38 -13.83
N HIS A 75 -11.11 13.19 -15.13
CA HIS A 75 -10.55 11.95 -15.64
C HIS A 75 -9.03 11.90 -15.39
N ILE A 76 -8.56 10.82 -14.77
CA ILE A 76 -7.16 10.49 -14.53
C ILE A 76 -6.96 9.02 -14.90
N ASP A 77 -6.00 8.72 -15.78
CA ASP A 77 -5.66 7.35 -16.12
C ASP A 77 -5.17 6.59 -14.88
N ALA A 78 -5.73 5.40 -14.64
CA ALA A 78 -5.21 4.51 -13.62
C ALA A 78 -3.83 3.97 -14.05
N PRO A 79 -2.89 3.75 -13.10
CA PRO A 79 -1.56 3.28 -13.45
C PRO A 79 -1.63 1.87 -14.05
N ALA A 80 -0.91 1.66 -15.16
CA ALA A 80 -0.84 0.35 -15.82
C ALA A 80 -0.13 -0.71 -14.98
N ASP A 81 0.87 -0.29 -14.19
CA ASP A 81 1.60 -1.12 -13.24
C ASP A 81 2.21 -0.26 -12.11
N MET A 82 2.94 -0.89 -11.20
CA MET A 82 3.55 -0.18 -10.07
C MET A 82 4.61 0.84 -10.50
N LEU A 83 5.33 0.63 -11.63
CA LEU A 83 6.30 1.62 -12.11
C LEU A 83 5.57 2.87 -12.57
N ASP A 84 4.47 2.71 -13.29
CA ASP A 84 3.61 3.80 -13.72
C ASP A 84 3.02 4.58 -12.53
N LEU A 85 2.57 3.86 -11.48
CA LEU A 85 2.15 4.48 -10.22
C LEU A 85 3.27 5.32 -9.60
N ILE A 86 4.48 4.79 -9.53
CA ILE A 86 5.63 5.47 -8.94
C ILE A 86 5.99 6.73 -9.73
N GLU A 87 6.03 6.64 -11.05
CA GLU A 87 6.39 7.75 -11.96
C GLU A 87 5.38 8.90 -11.86
N GLN A 88 4.08 8.57 -11.83
CA GLN A 88 3.01 9.56 -11.81
C GLN A 88 2.49 9.89 -10.40
N TYR A 89 3.12 9.35 -9.35
CA TYR A 89 2.61 9.44 -7.98
C TYR A 89 2.34 10.90 -7.57
N GLU A 90 3.30 11.78 -7.81
CA GLU A 90 3.21 13.19 -7.42
C GLU A 90 2.58 14.07 -8.51
N ASP A 91 2.24 13.49 -9.67
CA ASP A 91 1.64 14.16 -10.83
C ASP A 91 0.13 13.84 -10.96
N GLY A 92 -0.51 13.46 -9.85
CA GLY A 92 -1.98 13.35 -9.74
C GLY A 92 -2.47 12.06 -9.08
N LEU A 93 -1.72 10.95 -9.21
CA LEU A 93 -2.17 9.67 -8.68
C LEU A 93 -2.26 9.65 -7.15
N LYS A 94 -1.40 10.39 -6.43
CA LYS A 94 -1.48 10.52 -4.98
C LYS A 94 -2.80 11.13 -4.52
N SER A 95 -3.20 12.26 -5.10
CA SER A 95 -4.48 12.89 -4.78
C SER A 95 -5.65 11.99 -5.18
N ARG A 96 -5.55 11.31 -6.33
CA ARG A 96 -6.58 10.36 -6.76
C ARG A 96 -6.72 9.18 -5.80
N ILE A 97 -5.61 8.60 -5.32
CA ILE A 97 -5.66 7.55 -4.30
C ILE A 97 -6.32 8.06 -3.02
N TYR A 98 -6.06 9.31 -2.61
CA TYR A 98 -6.72 9.90 -1.43
C TYR A 98 -8.23 10.02 -1.67
N GLU A 99 -8.67 10.51 -2.82
CA GLU A 99 -10.09 10.57 -3.20
C GLU A 99 -10.74 9.18 -3.17
N ILE A 100 -10.08 8.16 -3.71
CA ILE A 100 -10.57 6.78 -3.71
C ILE A 100 -10.68 6.24 -2.28
N VAL A 101 -9.63 6.35 -1.46
CA VAL A 101 -9.66 5.88 -0.07
C VAL A 101 -10.75 6.61 0.72
N ASN A 102 -10.84 7.92 0.54
CA ASN A 102 -11.84 8.75 1.19
C ASN A 102 -13.27 8.37 0.77
N ASN A 103 -13.49 8.12 -0.52
CA ASN A 103 -14.77 7.71 -1.06
C ASN A 103 -15.16 6.33 -0.51
N VAL A 104 -14.24 5.37 -0.56
CA VAL A 104 -14.48 3.99 -0.12
C VAL A 104 -14.80 3.93 1.37
N VAL A 105 -14.00 4.60 2.19
CA VAL A 105 -14.15 4.57 3.65
C VAL A 105 -15.29 5.49 4.10
N GLY A 106 -15.38 6.69 3.54
CA GLY A 106 -16.36 7.71 3.95
C GLY A 106 -17.80 7.38 3.55
N ASN A 107 -18.00 6.57 2.51
CA ASN A 107 -19.32 6.14 2.05
C ASN A 107 -19.62 4.66 2.35
N ASP A 108 -18.83 4.01 3.21
CA ASP A 108 -19.03 2.61 3.63
C ASP A 108 -19.06 1.60 2.45
N LEU A 109 -18.15 1.78 1.49
CA LEU A 109 -18.03 0.95 0.29
C LEU A 109 -16.96 -0.15 0.44
N LEU A 110 -16.70 -0.58 1.67
CA LEU A 110 -15.70 -1.62 1.96
C LEU A 110 -16.08 -3.00 1.40
N GLU A 111 -17.36 -3.19 1.04
CA GLU A 111 -17.88 -4.40 0.41
C GLU A 111 -18.15 -4.21 -1.10
N ALA A 112 -17.65 -3.12 -1.71
CA ALA A 112 -17.78 -2.91 -3.14
C ALA A 112 -17.04 -4.01 -3.93
N ASN A 113 -17.48 -4.25 -5.17
CA ASN A 113 -16.97 -5.34 -6.01
C ASN A 113 -15.50 -5.18 -6.44
N TYR A 114 -14.90 -4.01 -6.22
CA TYR A 114 -13.48 -3.72 -6.44
C TYR A 114 -12.66 -3.73 -5.13
N VAL A 115 -13.26 -4.20 -4.02
CA VAL A 115 -12.59 -4.38 -2.73
C VAL A 115 -12.57 -5.87 -2.42
N HIS A 116 -11.38 -6.39 -2.18
CA HIS A 116 -11.11 -7.81 -1.99
C HIS A 116 -10.52 -8.06 -0.61
N GLY A 117 -10.80 -9.23 -0.03
CA GLY A 117 -10.05 -9.72 1.13
C GLY A 117 -8.60 -9.99 0.73
N VAL A 118 -7.64 -9.70 1.61
CA VAL A 118 -6.23 -10.01 1.36
C VAL A 118 -5.99 -11.51 1.19
N GLU A 119 -6.83 -12.33 1.82
CA GLU A 119 -6.83 -13.80 1.71
C GLU A 119 -7.36 -14.32 0.37
N ASP A 120 -8.04 -13.48 -0.40
CA ASP A 120 -8.69 -13.85 -1.67
C ASP A 120 -7.82 -13.50 -2.89
N VAL A 121 -6.62 -12.95 -2.69
CA VAL A 121 -5.71 -12.48 -3.75
C VAL A 121 -4.29 -13.00 -3.53
N ASP A 122 -3.54 -13.18 -4.61
CA ASP A 122 -2.12 -13.48 -4.50
C ASP A 122 -1.30 -12.18 -4.39
N ILE A 123 -0.39 -12.13 -3.42
CA ILE A 123 0.48 -10.97 -3.20
C ILE A 123 1.73 -11.12 -4.06
N LEU A 124 1.79 -10.36 -5.16
CA LEU A 124 2.92 -10.36 -6.08
C LEU A 124 4.06 -9.46 -5.56
N PRO A 125 5.27 -9.55 -6.14
CA PRO A 125 6.30 -8.53 -5.94
C PRO A 125 5.74 -7.13 -6.19
N PRO A 126 5.95 -6.14 -5.28
CA PRO A 126 5.43 -4.79 -5.49
C PRO A 126 5.82 -4.22 -6.85
N ILE A 127 7.06 -4.47 -7.29
CA ILE A 127 7.51 -4.24 -8.66
C ILE A 127 7.91 -5.59 -9.24
N MET A 128 7.21 -6.07 -10.28
CA MET A 128 7.47 -7.39 -10.89
C MET A 128 8.89 -7.51 -11.45
N TYR A 129 9.36 -6.47 -12.14
CA TYR A 129 10.65 -6.47 -12.81
C TYR A 129 11.39 -5.15 -12.55
N PRO A 130 11.94 -4.95 -11.33
CA PRO A 130 12.67 -3.73 -11.04
C PRO A 130 13.89 -3.61 -11.96
N SER A 131 14.22 -2.40 -12.37
CA SER A 131 15.35 -2.16 -13.27
C SER A 131 16.70 -2.44 -12.59
N LYS A 132 16.79 -2.20 -11.27
CA LYS A 132 17.98 -2.43 -10.44
C LYS A 132 17.56 -2.80 -9.02
N ASN A 133 18.19 -3.85 -8.48
CA ASN A 133 18.20 -4.15 -7.05
C ASN A 133 19.59 -3.85 -6.50
N MET A 134 19.74 -2.70 -5.83
CA MET A 134 20.98 -2.27 -5.19
C MET A 134 20.93 -2.56 -3.69
N ASN A 135 21.92 -3.28 -3.18
CA ASN A 135 21.96 -3.74 -1.80
C ASN A 135 23.14 -3.08 -1.10
N ALA A 136 22.99 -2.78 0.19
CA ALA A 136 24.04 -2.20 1.01
C ALA A 136 24.59 -3.24 1.97
N ALA A 137 25.87 -3.60 1.82
CA ALA A 137 26.46 -4.61 2.68
C ALA A 137 26.63 -4.09 4.10
N VAL A 138 26.17 -4.88 5.07
CA VAL A 138 26.42 -4.72 6.51
C VAL A 138 26.11 -3.31 7.04
N ASN A 139 25.03 -2.72 6.54
CA ASN A 139 24.53 -1.39 6.92
C ASN A 139 23.85 -1.36 8.31
N PHE A 140 23.52 -2.52 8.88
CA PHE A 140 23.10 -2.65 10.27
C PHE A 140 24.29 -3.08 11.15
N TYR A 141 24.59 -2.30 12.19
CA TYR A 141 25.72 -2.58 13.08
C TYR A 141 25.62 -3.94 13.78
N THR A 142 24.41 -4.36 14.12
CA THR A 142 24.13 -5.66 14.73
C THR A 142 24.50 -6.83 13.80
N HIS A 143 24.26 -6.67 12.50
CA HIS A 143 24.64 -7.66 11.48
C HIS A 143 26.17 -7.72 11.25
N ALA A 144 26.91 -6.68 11.66
CA ALA A 144 28.37 -6.64 11.53
C ALA A 144 29.13 -7.68 12.34
N CYS A 145 28.47 -8.23 13.36
CA CYS A 145 29.02 -9.33 14.13
C CYS A 145 27.92 -10.18 14.74
N GLU A 146 27.38 -11.09 13.93
CA GLU A 146 26.45 -12.11 14.36
C GLU A 146 27.21 -13.17 15.17
N GLY A 147 27.07 -13.11 16.51
CA GLY A 147 27.77 -13.99 17.45
C GLY A 147 28.86 -13.32 18.31
N CYS A 148 29.07 -12.00 18.19
CA CYS A 148 29.95 -11.25 19.09
C CYS A 148 29.39 -11.14 20.52
N THR A 149 30.29 -10.93 21.49
CA THR A 149 29.88 -10.39 22.80
C THR A 149 29.42 -8.93 22.66
N PRO A 150 28.64 -8.40 23.62
CA PRO A 150 28.24 -6.99 23.61
C PRO A 150 29.41 -6.01 23.51
N GLU A 151 30.55 -6.29 24.15
CA GLU A 151 31.74 -5.45 24.10
C GLU A 151 32.38 -5.44 22.71
N GLN A 152 32.45 -6.59 22.06
CA GLN A 152 32.99 -6.71 20.70
C GLN A 152 32.09 -6.00 19.69
N LEU A 153 30.76 -6.12 19.84
CA LEU A 153 29.81 -5.39 19.01
C LEU A 153 29.93 -3.87 19.21
N ALA A 154 30.08 -3.40 20.46
CA ALA A 154 30.25 -1.99 20.77
C ALA A 154 31.53 -1.42 20.13
N GLU A 155 32.65 -2.14 20.25
CA GLU A 155 33.92 -1.72 19.64
C GLU A 155 33.85 -1.71 18.11
N ARG A 156 33.25 -2.73 17.49
CA ARG A 156 33.04 -2.78 16.03
C ARG A 156 32.13 -1.66 15.53
N THR A 157 31.09 -1.35 16.30
CA THR A 157 30.17 -0.24 16.01
C THR A 157 30.93 1.09 16.07
N ARG A 158 31.72 1.32 17.13
CA ARG A 158 32.54 2.52 17.29
C ARG A 158 33.50 2.70 16.12
N GLN A 159 34.27 1.65 15.78
CA GLN A 159 35.19 1.66 14.64
C GLN A 159 34.49 2.02 13.33
N ARG A 160 33.31 1.46 13.06
CA ARG A 160 32.54 1.79 11.84
C ARG A 160 31.94 3.19 11.84
N GLN A 161 31.61 3.73 13.01
CA GLN A 161 31.13 5.11 13.13
C GLN A 161 32.27 6.12 12.93
N GLU A 162 33.48 5.79 13.40
CA GLU A 162 34.68 6.59 13.19
C GLU A 162 35.16 6.51 11.73
N ASP A 163 35.15 5.31 11.13
CA ASP A 163 35.60 5.03 9.76
C ASP A 163 34.43 4.71 8.81
N ARG A 164 33.43 5.60 8.71
CA ARG A 164 32.18 5.34 7.95
C ARG A 164 32.36 5.01 6.47
N GLY A 165 33.48 5.40 5.86
CA GLY A 165 33.81 5.08 4.46
C GLY A 165 32.70 5.41 3.45
N VAL A 166 32.80 4.82 2.26
CA VAL A 166 31.69 4.78 1.30
C VAL A 166 30.97 3.44 1.51
N PRO A 167 29.62 3.41 1.63
CA PRO A 167 28.89 2.15 1.76
C PRO A 167 29.24 1.20 0.62
N TYR A 168 29.51 -0.06 0.95
CA TYR A 168 29.75 -1.07 -0.07
C TYR A 168 28.40 -1.50 -0.67
N LEU A 169 28.21 -1.20 -1.96
CA LEU A 169 26.99 -1.50 -2.68
C LEU A 169 27.21 -2.59 -3.72
N PHE A 170 26.22 -3.47 -3.89
CA PHE A 170 26.27 -4.54 -4.88
C PHE A 170 24.88 -4.80 -5.50
N LEU A 171 24.89 -5.36 -6.71
CA LEU A 171 23.67 -5.66 -7.46
C LEU A 171 23.26 -7.12 -7.24
N LYS A 172 21.97 -7.34 -6.97
CA LYS A 172 21.32 -8.66 -7.07
C LYS A 172 20.55 -8.73 -8.40
N PRO A 173 20.39 -9.91 -9.01
CA PRO A 173 19.48 -10.09 -10.15
C PRO A 173 18.08 -9.57 -9.83
N THR A 174 17.39 -9.03 -10.83
CA THR A 174 16.03 -8.50 -10.66
C THR A 174 15.01 -9.52 -11.16
N ARG A 175 15.04 -9.81 -12.47
CA ARG A 175 14.11 -10.76 -13.09
C ARG A 175 14.36 -12.19 -12.60
N GLY A 176 13.31 -12.81 -12.07
CA GLY A 176 13.31 -14.19 -11.59
C GLY A 176 13.94 -14.41 -10.21
N ALA A 177 14.33 -13.33 -9.50
CA ALA A 177 14.90 -13.41 -8.15
C ALA A 177 14.02 -12.77 -7.08
N VAL A 178 13.04 -11.94 -7.46
CA VAL A 178 12.01 -11.40 -6.57
C VAL A 178 10.71 -12.15 -6.88
N ILE A 179 10.09 -12.71 -5.84
CA ILE A 179 8.85 -13.50 -5.92
C ILE A 179 7.81 -12.96 -4.94
N GLY A 180 6.56 -13.40 -5.09
CA GLY A 180 5.45 -12.96 -4.26
C GLY A 180 5.58 -13.41 -2.80
N SER A 181 4.82 -12.78 -1.93
CA SER A 181 4.75 -13.21 -0.54
C SER A 181 3.97 -14.52 -0.44
N GLY A 182 4.61 -15.56 0.09
CA GLY A 182 4.01 -16.90 0.19
C GLY A 182 4.42 -17.85 -0.93
N ASP A 183 5.09 -17.35 -1.98
CA ASP A 183 5.64 -18.18 -3.05
C ASP A 183 6.73 -19.13 -2.55
N ASP A 184 6.78 -20.32 -3.15
CA ASP A 184 7.77 -21.34 -2.84
C ASP A 184 9.19 -20.91 -3.24
N ILE A 185 10.13 -21.04 -2.31
CA ILE A 185 11.56 -20.88 -2.60
C ILE A 185 12.11 -22.20 -3.16
N VAL A 186 12.47 -22.19 -4.45
CA VAL A 186 13.08 -23.35 -5.10
C VAL A 186 14.54 -23.51 -4.66
N MET A 187 14.79 -24.55 -3.86
CA MET A 187 16.12 -24.84 -3.31
C MET A 187 17.08 -25.34 -4.41
N PRO A 188 18.22 -24.66 -4.64
CA PRO A 188 19.18 -25.10 -5.64
C PRO A 188 19.81 -26.45 -5.31
N TYR A 189 19.95 -27.31 -6.31
CA TYR A 189 20.57 -28.62 -6.15
C TYR A 189 21.99 -28.52 -5.56
N GLY A 190 22.29 -29.38 -4.58
CA GLY A 190 23.62 -29.48 -3.97
C GLY A 190 23.99 -28.35 -3.01
N ARG A 191 23.03 -27.52 -2.58
CA ARG A 191 23.23 -26.52 -1.53
C ARG A 191 22.71 -27.02 -0.18
N ASP A 192 23.61 -27.05 0.81
CA ASP A 192 23.38 -27.58 2.16
C ASP A 192 23.42 -26.50 3.26
N ARG A 193 23.79 -25.27 2.89
CA ARG A 193 23.94 -24.12 3.78
C ARG A 193 23.24 -22.91 3.17
N ILE A 194 21.91 -22.99 3.17
CA ILE A 194 21.04 -21.89 2.75
C ILE A 194 20.54 -21.21 4.01
N GLU A 195 20.68 -19.89 4.04
CA GLU A 195 20.26 -19.02 5.13
C GLU A 195 19.42 -17.90 4.54
N TRP A 196 18.65 -17.24 5.40
CA TRP A 196 17.83 -16.09 5.04
C TRP A 196 18.50 -14.80 5.53
N GLU A 197 18.24 -13.70 4.83
CA GLU A 197 18.57 -12.35 5.27
C GLU A 197 17.26 -11.58 5.48
N VAL A 198 17.11 -10.94 6.64
CA VAL A 198 16.03 -9.95 6.84
C VAL A 198 16.58 -8.60 6.43
N GLU A 199 16.06 -8.10 5.32
CA GLU A 199 16.46 -6.81 4.75
C GLU A 199 15.25 -5.86 4.68
N LEU A 200 15.55 -4.57 4.58
CA LEU A 200 14.56 -3.54 4.27
C LEU A 200 14.93 -2.91 2.93
N ALA A 201 13.99 -2.95 1.99
CA ALA A 201 14.12 -2.29 0.70
C ALA A 201 13.47 -0.91 0.74
N ILE A 202 14.10 0.05 0.06
CA ILE A 202 13.54 1.38 -0.20
C ILE A 202 13.37 1.51 -1.71
N VAL A 203 12.18 1.95 -2.13
CA VAL A 203 11.89 2.26 -3.53
C VAL A 203 12.12 3.75 -3.76
N PHE A 204 12.96 4.08 -4.73
CA PHE A 204 13.17 5.47 -5.14
C PHE A 204 12.08 5.88 -6.13
N GLY A 205 11.27 6.87 -5.76
CA GLY A 205 10.16 7.35 -6.59
C GLY A 205 10.46 8.55 -7.48
N ARG A 206 11.66 9.14 -7.39
CA ARG A 206 12.06 10.27 -8.21
C ARG A 206 13.51 10.13 -8.64
N GLU A 207 13.78 10.50 -9.88
CA GLU A 207 15.15 10.64 -10.36
C GLU A 207 15.89 11.74 -9.61
N GLY A 208 17.17 11.52 -9.35
CA GLY A 208 17.98 12.45 -8.59
C GLY A 208 19.46 12.33 -8.93
N LYS A 209 20.18 13.45 -8.83
CA LYS A 209 21.63 13.50 -9.02
C LYS A 209 22.23 14.48 -8.02
N TYR A 210 23.31 14.09 -7.35
CA TYR A 210 23.97 14.89 -6.31
C TYR A 210 23.02 15.35 -5.20
N ILE A 211 22.17 14.44 -4.71
CA ILE A 211 21.24 14.69 -3.61
C ILE A 211 22.05 14.91 -2.33
N SER A 212 21.78 16.01 -1.62
CA SER A 212 22.40 16.28 -0.32
C SER A 212 21.96 15.25 0.71
N ALA A 213 22.90 14.83 1.57
CA ALA A 213 22.62 13.98 2.72
C ALA A 213 21.81 14.69 3.81
#